data_AF-A0A7J2U9C4-F1
#
_entry.id   AF-A0A7J2U9C4-F1
#
_cell.length_a   1.000
_cell.length_b   1.000
_cell.length_c   1.000
_cell.angle_alpha   90.00
_cell.angle_beta   90.00
_cell.angle_gamma   90.00
#
_symmetry.space_group_name_H-M   'P 1'
#
loop_
_entity.id
_entity.type
_entity.pdbx_description
1 polymer ?
#
loop_
_entity_poly.entity_id
_entity_poly.type
_entity_poly.pdbx_seq_one_letter_code
_entity_poly.pdbx_strand_id
1 'polypeptide(L)'
;MSEAKHVSVHLGKRQTLPVSDVAEPYVSVTDVKHYIYCPRLVYFDRVLHAQPVFGSQQEESQELHEEYVRKELRRKDAVYYSPEFVGAEKYLFVQLVSQKFQLQGIIDCIVKTVKGEYVPIEYKNMNSD
;
A
#
# COMPACT_ATOMS: atom_id res chain seq x y z
N MET A 1 21.70 -5.36 14.52
CA MET A 1 21.24 -6.55 13.78
C MET A 1 19.83 -6.83 14.24
N SER A 2 18.83 -6.37 13.50
CA SER A 2 17.42 -6.70 13.75
C SER A 2 16.90 -7.41 12.51
N GLU A 3 16.48 -8.64 12.75
CA GLU A 3 16.07 -9.67 11.82
C GLU A 3 14.86 -9.20 10.98
N ALA A 4 15.07 -8.99 9.67
CA ALA A 4 13.98 -8.86 8.73
C ALA A 4 13.36 -10.25 8.57
N LYS A 5 12.30 -10.53 9.35
CA LYS A 5 11.56 -11.78 9.27
C LYS A 5 11.01 -11.94 7.86
N HIS A 6 11.35 -13.07 7.23
CA HIS A 6 10.81 -13.54 5.97
C HIS A 6 9.26 -13.51 6.04
N VAL A 7 8.60 -12.60 5.31
CA VAL A 7 7.13 -12.57 5.21
C VAL A 7 6.74 -13.34 3.95
N SER A 8 6.19 -14.54 4.16
CA SER A 8 5.59 -15.38 3.13
C SER A 8 4.30 -14.71 2.63
N VAL A 9 4.20 -14.43 1.33
CA VAL A 9 2.99 -13.87 0.72
C VAL A 9 1.90 -14.96 0.71
N HIS A 10 0.97 -14.90 1.67
CA HIS A 10 -0.28 -15.64 1.60
C HIS A 10 -1.22 -14.90 0.64
N LEU A 11 -1.36 -15.40 -0.60
CA LEU A 11 -2.48 -15.07 -1.47
C LEU A 11 -3.75 -15.66 -0.84
N GLY A 12 -4.46 -14.89 -0.04
CA GLY A 12 -5.69 -15.35 0.59
C GLY A 12 -6.46 -14.23 1.27
N LYS A 13 -7.58 -13.85 0.65
CA LYS A 13 -8.60 -12.88 1.05
C LYS A 13 -8.40 -11.46 0.51
N ARG A 14 -9.48 -10.95 -0.09
CA ARG A 14 -9.73 -9.56 -0.50
C ARG A 14 -9.16 -8.66 0.61
N GLN A 15 -8.09 -7.90 0.33
CA GLN A 15 -7.50 -7.01 1.31
C GLN A 15 -8.55 -5.95 1.64
N THR A 16 -9.20 -6.07 2.81
CA THR A 16 -9.80 -4.89 3.42
C THR A 16 -8.67 -3.90 3.62
N LEU A 17 -8.83 -2.69 3.09
CA LEU A 17 -7.87 -1.61 3.33
C LEU A 17 -7.59 -1.59 4.85
N PRO A 18 -6.33 -1.45 5.30
CA PRO A 18 -6.01 -1.37 6.71
C PRO A 18 -6.57 -0.05 7.25
N VAL A 19 -7.83 -0.11 7.65
CA VAL A 19 -8.58 0.97 8.24
C VAL A 19 -8.49 0.74 9.75
N SER A 20 -7.61 1.49 10.41
CA SER A 20 -7.35 1.37 11.85
C SER A 20 -8.54 1.86 12.69
N ASP A 21 -9.10 1.02 13.53
CA ASP A 21 -10.11 1.49 14.48
C ASP A 21 -9.51 2.54 15.45
N VAL A 22 -10.33 3.43 16.03
CA VAL A 22 -9.88 4.33 17.12
C VAL A 22 -9.37 3.56 18.35
N ALA A 23 -9.77 2.29 18.52
CA ALA A 23 -9.25 1.39 19.53
C ALA A 23 -7.85 0.81 19.20
N GLU A 24 -7.36 0.95 17.96
CA GLU A 24 -6.06 0.42 17.56
C GLU A 24 -4.88 1.29 18.04
N PRO A 25 -3.74 0.67 18.38
CA PRO A 25 -2.57 1.40 18.87
C PRO A 25 -1.80 2.16 17.78
N TYR A 26 -2.10 1.94 16.49
CA TYR A 26 -1.41 2.55 15.36
C TYR A 26 -2.40 3.20 14.39
N VAL A 27 -2.06 4.39 13.91
CA VAL A 27 -2.82 5.12 12.90
C VAL A 27 -2.34 4.73 11.50
N SER A 28 -3.25 4.55 10.55
CA SER A 28 -2.88 4.26 9.16
C SER A 28 -2.30 5.51 8.50
N VAL A 29 -1.27 5.35 7.65
CA VAL A 29 -0.75 6.47 6.84
C VAL A 29 -1.82 7.09 5.94
N THR A 30 -2.82 6.30 5.54
CA THR A 30 -4.01 6.77 4.82
C THR A 30 -4.84 7.74 5.67
N ASP A 31 -4.93 7.54 6.98
CA ASP A 31 -5.61 8.48 7.87
C ASP A 31 -4.91 9.81 7.96
N VAL A 32 -3.59 9.79 7.99
CA VAL A 32 -2.81 11.03 8.02
C VAL A 32 -3.13 11.84 6.77
N LYS A 33 -3.13 11.20 5.60
CA LYS A 33 -3.53 11.82 4.33
C LYS A 33 -4.97 12.33 4.37
N HIS A 34 -5.92 11.51 4.83
CA HIS A 34 -7.33 11.89 4.91
C HIS A 34 -7.56 13.00 5.91
N TYR A 35 -6.87 13.01 7.04
CA TYR A 35 -6.98 14.05 8.06
C TYR A 35 -6.50 15.39 7.54
N ILE A 36 -5.34 15.41 6.86
CA ILE A 36 -4.81 16.63 6.22
C ILE A 36 -5.75 17.13 5.13
N TYR A 37 -6.35 16.23 4.33
CA TYR A 37 -7.31 16.61 3.29
C TYR A 37 -8.65 17.11 3.86
N CYS A 38 -9.26 16.33 4.76
CA CYS A 38 -10.51 16.64 5.43
C CYS A 38 -10.67 15.78 6.71
N PRO A 39 -10.51 16.35 7.93
CA PRO A 39 -10.63 15.61 9.18
C PRO A 39 -11.99 14.91 9.39
N ARG A 40 -13.06 15.42 8.76
CA ARG A 40 -14.39 14.81 8.83
C ARG A 40 -14.42 13.43 8.20
N LEU A 41 -13.61 13.16 7.18
CA LEU A 41 -13.51 11.82 6.59
C LEU A 41 -13.06 10.79 7.64
N VAL A 42 -12.01 11.11 8.40
CA VAL A 42 -11.51 10.25 9.48
C VAL A 42 -12.56 10.08 10.58
N TYR A 43 -13.30 11.14 10.93
CA TYR A 43 -14.39 11.02 11.90
C TYR A 43 -15.51 10.09 11.44
N PHE A 44 -16.00 10.26 10.21
CA PHE A 44 -17.06 9.40 9.66
C PHE A 44 -16.62 7.94 9.53
N ASP A 45 -15.40 7.71 9.03
CA ASP A 45 -14.84 6.37 8.83
C ASP A 45 -14.50 5.68 10.16
N ARG A 46 -13.81 6.37 11.08
CA ARG A 46 -13.21 5.75 12.28
C ARG A 46 -14.01 5.86 13.55
N VAL A 47 -14.83 6.89 13.69
CA VAL A 47 -15.65 7.10 14.91
C VAL A 47 -17.08 6.63 14.68
N LEU A 48 -17.65 6.96 13.52
CA LEU A 48 -19.02 6.59 13.17
C LEU A 48 -19.13 5.27 12.40
N HIS A 49 -18.00 4.68 11.98
CA HIS A 49 -17.95 3.45 11.18
C HIS A 49 -18.84 3.51 9.92
N ALA A 50 -18.98 4.71 9.34
CA ALA A 50 -19.76 4.93 8.15
C ALA A 50 -19.09 4.21 6.97
N GLN A 51 -19.87 3.40 6.25
CA GLN A 51 -19.34 2.68 5.09
C GLN A 51 -19.13 3.66 3.93
N PRO A 52 -17.92 3.72 3.34
CA PRO A 52 -17.69 4.55 2.17
C PRO A 52 -18.54 4.05 1.00
N VAL A 53 -19.20 4.98 0.31
CA VAL A 53 -19.91 4.70 -0.95
C VAL A 53 -18.92 5.00 -2.07
N PHE A 54 -18.51 3.96 -2.78
CA PHE A 54 -17.58 4.10 -3.91
C PHE A 54 -18.34 4.46 -5.19
N GLY A 55 -17.75 5.36 -5.98
CA GLY A 55 -18.19 5.60 -7.34
C GLY A 55 -17.59 4.58 -8.31
N SER A 56 -18.15 4.48 -9.53
CA SER A 56 -17.68 3.56 -10.58
C SER A 56 -16.17 3.64 -10.85
N GLN A 57 -15.60 4.85 -10.86
CA GLN A 57 -14.16 5.06 -11.07
C GLN A 57 -13.29 4.46 -9.96
N GLN A 58 -13.78 4.47 -8.72
CA GLN A 58 -13.03 3.92 -7.58
C GLN A 58 -13.07 2.39 -7.60
N GLU A 59 -14.20 1.81 -7.98
CA GLU A 59 -14.35 0.36 -8.16
C GLU A 59 -13.42 -0.13 -9.30
N GLU A 60 -13.47 0.53 -10.46
CA GLU A 60 -12.58 0.22 -11.59
C GLU A 60 -11.10 0.34 -11.21
N SER A 61 -10.74 1.40 -10.47
CA SER A 61 -9.36 1.58 -10.00
C SER A 61 -8.89 0.44 -9.11
N GLN A 62 -9.78 -0.12 -8.28
CA GLN A 62 -9.48 -1.27 -7.43
C GLN A 62 -9.26 -2.54 -8.26
N GLU A 63 -10.12 -2.79 -9.25
CA GLU A 63 -9.98 -3.93 -10.16
C GLU A 63 -8.69 -3.86 -10.98
N LEU A 64 -8.37 -2.67 -11.50
CA LEU A 64 -7.12 -2.43 -12.21
C LEU A 64 -5.92 -2.69 -11.32
N HIS A 65 -5.95 -2.23 -10.06
CA HIS A 65 -4.86 -2.49 -9.11
C HIS A 65 -4.62 -3.99 -8.91
N GLU A 66 -5.68 -4.78 -8.73
CA GLU A 66 -5.57 -6.25 -8.64
C GLU A 66 -4.96 -6.86 -9.91
N GLU A 67 -5.32 -6.34 -11.09
CA GLU A 67 -4.74 -6.79 -12.35
C GLU A 67 -3.26 -6.42 -12.48
N TYR A 68 -2.87 -5.21 -12.07
CA TYR A 68 -1.47 -4.74 -12.04
C TYR A 68 -0.62 -5.63 -11.15
N VAL A 69 -1.10 -5.93 -9.95
CA VAL A 69 -0.43 -6.84 -9.00
C VAL A 69 -0.22 -8.22 -9.61
N ARG A 70 -1.26 -8.74 -10.27
CA ARG A 70 -1.20 -10.05 -10.95
C ARG A 70 -0.17 -10.04 -12.08
N LYS A 71 -0.06 -8.93 -12.83
CA LYS A 71 0.96 -8.75 -13.88
C LYS A 71 2.35 -8.66 -13.26
N GLU A 72 2.52 -7.92 -12.15
CA GLU A 72 3.83 -7.75 -11.52
C GLU A 72 4.40 -9.02 -10.90
N LEU A 73 3.55 -9.85 -10.27
CA LEU A 73 3.96 -11.14 -9.74
C LEU A 73 4.52 -12.08 -10.83
N ARG A 74 4.11 -11.92 -12.09
CA ARG A 74 4.60 -12.73 -13.22
C ARG A 74 5.90 -12.19 -13.82
N ARG A 75 6.25 -10.92 -13.55
CA ARG A 75 7.43 -10.26 -14.12
C ARG A 75 8.63 -10.52 -13.22
N LYS A 76 9.69 -11.08 -13.79
CA LYS A 76 10.96 -11.33 -13.07
C LYS A 76 11.65 -10.03 -12.67
N ASP A 77 11.67 -9.06 -13.58
CA ASP A 77 12.26 -7.74 -13.35
C ASP A 77 11.19 -6.70 -13.03
N ALA A 78 11.59 -5.58 -12.42
CA ALA A 78 10.71 -4.43 -12.22
C ALA A 78 10.46 -3.71 -13.55
N VAL A 79 9.24 -3.23 -13.78
CA VAL A 79 8.80 -2.64 -15.07
C VAL A 79 9.36 -1.26 -15.35
N TYR A 80 10.00 -0.67 -14.35
CA TYR A 80 10.69 0.58 -14.53
C TYR A 80 11.89 0.30 -15.40
N TYR A 81 11.83 0.72 -16.67
CA TYR A 81 12.90 0.66 -17.66
C TYR A 81 14.12 1.53 -17.29
N SER A 82 14.42 1.64 -15.99
CA SER A 82 15.58 2.30 -15.44
C SER A 82 16.70 1.27 -15.22
N PRO A 83 17.92 1.54 -15.69
CA PRO A 83 19.07 0.64 -15.48
C PRO A 83 19.34 0.29 -14.02
N GLU A 84 18.93 1.15 -13.07
CA GLU A 84 19.16 0.94 -11.64
C GLU A 84 18.32 -0.20 -11.02
N PHE A 85 17.28 -0.65 -11.72
CA PHE A 85 16.40 -1.73 -11.28
C PHE A 85 16.71 -3.08 -11.94
N VAL A 86 17.71 -3.15 -12.82
CA VAL A 86 18.15 -4.42 -13.41
C VAL A 86 18.70 -5.34 -12.32
N GLY A 87 18.12 -6.53 -12.18
CA GLY A 87 18.48 -7.49 -11.14
C GLY A 87 18.02 -7.11 -9.73
N ALA A 88 17.13 -6.12 -9.60
CA ALA A 88 16.56 -5.72 -8.32
C ALA A 88 15.52 -6.73 -7.80
N GLU A 89 15.39 -6.81 -6.47
CA GLU A 89 14.36 -7.63 -5.82
C GLU A 89 13.08 -6.82 -5.60
N LYS A 90 11.92 -7.47 -5.75
CA LYS A 90 10.61 -6.86 -5.49
C LYS A 90 9.97 -7.46 -4.25
N TYR A 91 9.46 -6.59 -3.38
CA TYR A 91 8.67 -6.96 -2.22
C TYR A 91 7.29 -6.31 -2.37
N LEU A 92 6.24 -7.12 -2.53
CA LEU A 92 4.88 -6.63 -2.73
C LEU A 92 4.08 -6.66 -1.42
N PHE A 93 3.19 -5.68 -1.25
CA PHE A 93 2.29 -5.56 -0.10
C PHE A 93 2.99 -5.65 1.25
N VAL A 94 4.09 -4.92 1.38
CA VAL A 94 4.89 -4.95 2.60
C VAL A 94 4.18 -4.13 3.68
N GLN A 95 3.70 -4.81 4.72
CA GLN A 95 3.22 -4.15 5.94
C GLN A 95 4.41 -3.56 6.69
N LEU A 96 4.39 -2.25 6.91
CA LEU A 96 5.35 -1.54 7.74
C LEU A 96 4.66 -0.95 8.96
N VAL A 97 5.41 -0.88 10.06
CA VAL A 97 4.98 -0.29 11.33
C VAL A 97 6.11 0.56 11.87
N SER A 98 5.80 1.78 12.28
CA SER A 98 6.70 2.66 13.01
C SER A 98 6.20 2.82 14.43
N GLN A 99 6.90 2.20 15.39
CA GLN A 99 6.61 2.35 16.81
C GLN A 99 6.80 3.78 17.30
N LYS A 100 7.86 4.45 16.84
CA LYS A 100 8.18 5.82 17.22
C LYS A 100 7.08 6.81 16.83
N PHE A 101 6.48 6.63 15.66
CA PHE A 101 5.43 7.52 15.14
C PHE A 101 4.02 6.98 15.37
N GLN A 102 3.90 5.75 15.90
CA GLN A 102 2.63 5.04 16.01
C GLN A 102 1.87 4.97 14.68
N LEU A 103 2.60 4.74 13.58
CA LEU A 103 2.03 4.64 12.23
C LEU A 103 2.14 3.23 11.67
N GLN A 104 1.16 2.85 10.85
CA GLN A 104 1.18 1.62 10.08
C GLN A 104 0.69 1.84 8.65
N GLY A 105 1.08 0.95 7.74
CA GLY A 105 0.60 0.98 6.36
C GLY A 105 1.15 -0.17 5.53
N ILE A 106 0.50 -0.41 4.39
CA ILE A 106 0.94 -1.39 3.40
C ILE A 106 1.51 -0.61 2.22
N ILE A 107 2.74 -0.93 1.83
CA ILE A 107 3.34 -0.40 0.60
C ILE A 107 3.05 -1.38 -0.53
N ASP A 108 2.53 -0.89 -1.65
CA ASP A 108 2.21 -1.72 -2.82
C ASP A 108 3.43 -2.51 -3.30
N CYS A 109 4.56 -1.84 -3.47
CA CYS A 109 5.82 -2.44 -3.88
C CYS A 109 7.02 -1.72 -3.27
N ILE A 110 8.02 -2.47 -2.83
CA ILE A 110 9.35 -1.97 -2.53
C ILE A 110 10.32 -2.66 -3.48
N VAL A 111 11.08 -1.86 -4.23
CA VAL A 111 12.18 -2.36 -5.05
C VAL A 111 13.48 -2.19 -4.28
N LYS A 112 14.20 -3.29 -4.07
CA LYS A 112 15.54 -3.27 -3.50
C LYS A 112 16.56 -3.36 -4.62
N THR A 113 17.30 -2.28 -4.86
CA THR A 113 18.32 -2.23 -5.91
C THR A 113 19.49 -3.14 -5.56
N VAL A 114 20.29 -3.51 -6.57
CA VAL A 114 21.54 -4.28 -6.36
C VAL A 114 22.55 -3.54 -5.48
N LYS A 115 22.43 -2.20 -5.37
CA LYS A 115 23.25 -1.36 -4.50
C LYS A 115 22.74 -1.33 -3.05
N GLY A 116 21.60 -1.97 -2.76
CA GLY A 116 21.01 -2.08 -1.42
C GLY A 116 20.05 -0.95 -1.04
N GLU A 117 19.68 -0.09 -1.98
CA GLU A 117 18.68 0.96 -1.75
C GLU A 117 17.26 0.39 -1.81
N TYR A 118 16.38 0.84 -0.92
CA TYR A 118 14.97 0.47 -0.89
C TYR A 118 14.11 1.62 -1.41
N VAL A 119 13.48 1.41 -2.56
CA VAL A 119 12.64 2.41 -3.23
C VAL A 119 11.17 2.01 -3.06
N PRO A 120 10.37 2.77 -2.27
CA PRO A 120 8.95 2.52 -2.15
C PRO A 120 8.20 3.02 -3.38
N ILE A 121 7.23 2.24 -3.83
CA ILE A 121 6.41 2.50 -5.02
C ILE A 121 4.94 2.38 -4.61
N GLU A 122 4.17 3.40 -4.97
CA GLU A 122 2.71 3.41 -4.84
C GLU A 122 2.10 3.54 -6.25
N TYR A 123 1.23 2.61 -6.62
CA TYR A 123 0.59 2.62 -7.93
C TYR A 123 -0.67 3.49 -7.88
N LYS A 124 -0.76 4.44 -8.83
CA LYS A 124 -1.96 5.25 -9.04
C LYS A 124 -2.42 5.13 -10.48
N ASN A 125 -3.70 4.82 -10.64
CA ASN A 125 -4.39 4.90 -11.92
C ASN A 125 -5.29 6.13 -11.87
N MET A 126 -5.01 7.11 -12.72
CA MET A 126 -5.91 8.23 -12.97
C MET A 126 -5.95 8.42 -14.48
N ASN A 127 -7.16 8.33 -15.05
CA ASN A 127 -7.38 8.91 -16.37
C ASN A 127 -7.51 10.42 -16.17
N SER A 128 -6.55 11.15 -16.72
CA SER A 128 -6.65 12.61 -16.84
C SER A 128 -7.04 12.86 -18.29
N ASP A 129 -8.34 12.98 -18.53
CA ASP A 129 -8.84 13.59 -19.77
C ASP A 129 -8.57 15.11 -19.75
#